data_AF-A0A349FGS2-F1
#
_entry.id   AF-A0A349FGS2-F1
#
_cell.length_a   1.000
_cell.length_b   1.000
_cell.length_c   1.000
_cell.angle_alpha   90.00
_cell.angle_beta   90.00
_cell.angle_gamma   90.00
#
_symmetry.space_group_name_H-M   'P 1'
#
loop_
_entity.id
_entity.type
_entity.pdbx_description
1 polymer ?
#
loop_
_entity_poly.entity_id
_entity_poly.type
_entity_poly.pdbx_seq_one_letter_code
_entity_poly.pdbx_strand_id
1 'polypeptide(L)'
;QEYRVLAQESEYAAWLAAHGYGANHFTVSVNQLNQFDEVQQVNDYLKASGFLINQSGGEVKGSAEVLLEQSSTMADRVNVDFDDGIAQIPGGFYEFAKRYPMANGELYSGFVAASADKIFESTDNEQH
;
A
#
# COMPACT_ATOMS: atom_id res chain seq x y z
N GLN A 1 -13.27 -22.53 -0.25
CA GLN A 1 -12.10 -23.35 0.15
C GLN A 1 -10.82 -23.02 -0.64
N GLU A 2 -10.92 -22.88 -1.97
CA GLU A 2 -9.80 -22.61 -2.89
C GLU A 2 -9.01 -21.33 -2.55
N TYR A 3 -9.71 -20.25 -2.19
CA TYR A 3 -9.08 -19.00 -1.73
C TYR A 3 -8.04 -19.25 -0.61
N ARG A 4 -8.35 -20.12 0.36
CA ARG A 4 -7.44 -20.41 1.48
C ARG A 4 -6.21 -21.20 1.04
N VAL A 5 -6.36 -22.08 0.05
CA VAL A 5 -5.23 -22.82 -0.54
C VAL A 5 -4.32 -21.85 -1.27
N LEU A 6 -4.89 -20.96 -2.09
CA LEU A 6 -4.12 -19.90 -2.74
C LEU A 6 -3.43 -19.00 -1.72
N ALA A 7 -4.11 -18.59 -0.65
CA ALA A 7 -3.53 -17.71 0.36
C ALA A 7 -2.33 -18.32 1.10
N GLN A 8 -2.29 -19.66 1.23
CA GLN A 8 -1.14 -20.36 1.82
C GLN A 8 0.08 -20.39 0.89
N GLU A 9 -0.10 -20.32 -0.42
CA GLU A 9 1.00 -20.36 -1.39
C GLU A 9 1.38 -18.97 -1.91
N SER A 10 0.40 -18.09 -2.13
CA SER A 10 0.58 -16.76 -2.70
C SER A 10 -0.60 -15.86 -2.35
N GLU A 11 -0.34 -14.87 -1.49
CA GLU A 11 -1.32 -13.84 -1.15
C GLU A 11 -1.81 -13.08 -2.38
N TYR A 12 -0.91 -12.78 -3.33
CA TYR A 12 -1.27 -12.12 -4.58
C TYR A 12 -2.29 -12.95 -5.38
N ALA A 13 -2.07 -14.26 -5.52
CA ALA A 13 -3.00 -15.13 -6.23
C ALA A 13 -4.36 -15.19 -5.52
N ALA A 14 -4.35 -15.24 -4.19
CA ALA A 14 -5.57 -15.24 -3.39
C ALA A 14 -6.34 -13.93 -3.51
N TRP A 15 -5.65 -12.78 -3.46
CA TRP A 15 -6.26 -11.46 -3.62
C TRP A 15 -6.88 -11.30 -5.01
N LEU A 16 -6.15 -11.69 -6.06
CA LEU A 16 -6.66 -11.66 -7.44
C LEU A 16 -7.88 -12.58 -7.61
N ALA A 17 -7.87 -13.77 -7.02
CA ALA A 17 -9.01 -14.68 -7.08
C ALA A 17 -10.24 -14.12 -6.36
N ALA A 18 -10.04 -13.39 -5.26
CA ALA A 18 -11.13 -12.79 -4.47
C ALA A 18 -11.69 -11.50 -5.08
N HIS A 19 -10.84 -10.64 -5.65
CA HIS A 19 -11.21 -9.28 -6.08
C HIS A 19 -11.20 -9.06 -7.59
N GLY A 20 -10.64 -9.98 -8.37
CA GLY A 20 -10.51 -9.87 -9.82
C GLY A 20 -9.66 -8.67 -10.25
N TYR A 21 -10.07 -7.99 -11.32
CA TYR A 21 -9.36 -6.82 -11.88
C TYR A 21 -9.68 -5.50 -11.15
N GLY A 22 -9.94 -5.58 -9.84
CA GLY A 22 -10.07 -4.39 -8.99
C GLY A 22 -8.73 -3.67 -8.86
N ALA A 23 -8.77 -2.34 -8.73
CA ALA A 23 -7.57 -1.58 -8.38
C ALA A 23 -7.13 -1.97 -6.97
N ASN A 24 -5.96 -2.56 -6.84
CA ASN A 24 -5.40 -2.95 -5.55
C ASN A 24 -5.07 -1.73 -4.69
N HIS A 25 -4.57 -0.67 -5.29
CA HIS A 25 -4.37 0.61 -4.62
C HIS A 25 -4.36 1.76 -5.61
N PHE A 26 -4.51 2.96 -5.06
CA PHE A 26 -4.15 4.21 -5.71
C PHE A 26 -3.09 4.92 -4.89
N THR A 27 -2.23 5.68 -5.57
CA THR A 27 -1.18 6.47 -4.93
C THR A 27 -1.51 7.96 -4.99
N VAL A 28 -1.61 8.60 -3.83
CA VAL A 28 -1.70 10.06 -3.71
C VAL A 28 -0.30 10.66 -3.84
N SER A 29 -0.16 11.65 -4.71
CA SER A 29 1.10 12.41 -4.83
C SER A 29 1.19 13.45 -3.73
N VAL A 30 2.08 13.22 -2.76
CA VAL A 30 2.34 14.18 -1.66
C VAL A 30 2.84 15.51 -2.21
N ASN A 31 3.60 15.48 -3.31
CA ASN A 31 4.08 16.68 -4.01
C ASN A 31 2.97 17.66 -4.41
N GLN A 32 1.73 17.21 -4.55
CA GLN A 32 0.59 18.03 -4.99
C GLN A 32 -0.34 18.45 -3.83
N LEU A 33 -0.03 18.05 -2.59
CA LEU A 33 -0.82 18.42 -1.43
C LEU A 33 -0.47 19.84 -0.98
N ASN A 34 -1.49 20.61 -0.62
CA ASN A 34 -1.29 21.97 -0.12
C ASN A 34 -0.98 22.02 1.39
N GLN A 35 -1.29 20.95 2.12
CA GLN A 35 -1.24 20.90 3.59
C GLN A 35 -0.01 20.17 4.13
N PHE A 36 0.63 19.35 3.30
CA PHE A 36 1.70 18.45 3.73
C PHE A 36 2.81 18.44 2.69
N ASP A 37 4.04 18.53 3.16
CA ASP A 37 5.25 18.50 2.33
C ASP A 37 5.98 17.16 2.44
N GLU A 38 5.76 16.42 3.53
CA GLU A 38 6.43 15.16 3.85
C GLU A 38 5.45 13.99 4.00
N VAL A 39 5.89 12.81 3.56
CA VAL A 39 5.10 11.56 3.71
C VAL A 39 4.77 11.29 5.19
N GLN A 40 5.71 11.56 6.10
CA GLN A 40 5.49 11.36 7.53
C GLN A 40 4.36 12.24 8.10
N GLN A 41 4.19 13.48 7.61
CA GLN A 41 3.10 14.36 8.06
C GLN A 41 1.74 13.79 7.66
N VAL A 42 1.64 13.19 6.48
CA VAL A 42 0.44 12.47 6.03
C VAL A 42 0.18 11.27 6.93
N ASN A 43 1.20 10.46 7.24
CA ASN A 43 1.07 9.32 8.16
C ASN A 43 0.54 9.75 9.53
N ASP A 44 1.10 10.82 10.10
CA ASP A 44 0.69 11.31 11.42
C ASP A 44 -0.76 11.78 11.43
N TYR A 45 -1.20 12.47 10.37
CA TYR A 45 -2.60 12.87 10.18
C TYR A 45 -3.55 11.66 10.06
N LEU A 46 -3.15 10.64 9.28
CA LEU A 46 -3.94 9.43 9.09
C LEU A 46 -4.07 8.62 10.39
N LYS A 47 -2.97 8.46 11.14
CA LYS A 47 -2.98 7.82 12.46
C LYS A 47 -3.88 8.57 13.44
N ALA A 48 -3.81 9.89 13.48
CA ALA A 48 -4.70 10.71 14.31
C ALA A 48 -6.18 10.57 13.91
N SER A 49 -6.45 10.23 12.65
CA SER A 49 -7.79 9.98 12.12
C SER A 49 -8.25 8.52 12.29
N GLY A 50 -7.43 7.65 12.88
CA GLY A 50 -7.77 6.26 13.19
C GLY A 50 -7.36 5.24 12.12
N PHE A 51 -6.62 5.64 11.08
CA PHE A 51 -6.10 4.70 10.09
C PHE A 51 -4.83 4.01 10.58
N LEU A 52 -4.68 2.74 10.24
CA LEU A 52 -3.44 1.99 10.46
C LEU A 52 -2.51 2.19 9.26
N ILE A 53 -1.23 2.44 9.53
CA ILE A 53 -0.18 2.59 8.52
C ILE A 53 0.65 1.31 8.48
N ASN A 54 1.01 0.86 7.28
CA ASN A 54 1.89 -0.29 7.11
C ASN A 54 3.28 0.03 7.69
N GLN A 55 3.71 -0.78 8.66
CA GLN A 55 4.99 -0.61 9.35
C GLN A 55 6.11 -1.53 8.84
N SER A 56 5.83 -2.46 7.93
CA SER A 56 6.85 -3.37 7.40
C SER A 56 7.93 -2.59 6.66
N GLY A 57 9.20 -2.72 7.07
CA GLY A 57 10.29 -1.90 6.53
C GLY A 57 10.30 -0.44 6.97
N GLY A 58 9.51 -0.07 8.00
CA GLY A 58 9.32 1.31 8.49
C GLY A 58 8.05 1.97 7.94
N GLU A 59 7.51 2.99 8.60
CA GLU A 59 6.29 3.70 8.12
C GLU A 59 6.52 4.40 6.77
N VAL A 60 7.72 4.97 6.58
CA VAL A 60 8.17 5.60 5.33
C VAL A 60 9.28 4.74 4.74
N LYS A 61 9.08 4.31 3.49
CA LYS A 61 10.02 3.50 2.71
C LYS A 61 10.69 4.38 1.68
N GLY A 62 11.97 4.13 1.43
CA GLY A 62 12.78 4.97 0.56
C GLY A 62 13.27 6.23 1.27
N SER A 63 13.74 7.19 0.49
CA SER A 63 14.35 8.41 0.98
C SER A 63 14.61 9.40 -0.17
N ALA A 64 15.01 10.62 0.16
CA ALA A 64 15.44 11.61 -0.81
C ALA A 64 16.63 11.13 -1.67
N GLU A 65 17.55 10.32 -1.13
CA GLU A 65 18.72 9.81 -1.86
C GLU A 65 18.34 8.85 -2.99
N VAL A 66 17.28 8.07 -2.81
CA VAL A 66 16.70 7.20 -3.84
C VAL A 66 15.57 7.89 -4.63
N LEU A 67 15.38 9.18 -4.40
CA LEU A 67 14.44 10.09 -5.06
C LEU A 67 12.95 9.74 -4.91
N LEU A 68 12.62 8.87 -3.96
CA LEU A 68 11.26 8.39 -3.74
C LEU A 68 11.07 8.01 -2.27
N GLU A 69 10.03 8.56 -1.66
CA GLU A 69 9.50 8.14 -0.37
C GLU A 69 8.07 7.67 -0.53
N GLN A 70 7.71 6.57 0.13
CA GLN A 70 6.40 5.95 0.05
C GLN A 70 5.90 5.51 1.43
N SER A 71 4.60 5.55 1.62
CA SER A 71 3.90 4.92 2.75
C SER A 71 2.54 4.41 2.27
N SER A 72 1.89 3.57 3.08
CA SER A 72 0.56 3.08 2.77
C SER A 72 -0.26 2.85 4.03
N THR A 73 -1.58 2.93 3.90
CA THR A 73 -2.48 2.37 4.92
C THR A 73 -2.39 0.85 4.91
N MET A 74 -2.76 0.21 6.02
CA MET A 74 -3.21 -1.18 5.96
C MET A 74 -4.51 -1.25 5.18
N ALA A 75 -4.73 -2.33 4.42
CA ALA A 75 -5.99 -2.53 3.71
C ALA A 75 -7.13 -2.80 4.70
N ASP A 76 -8.26 -2.14 4.50
CA ASP A 76 -9.49 -2.47 5.22
C ASP A 76 -9.98 -3.86 4.80
N ARG A 77 -10.67 -4.57 5.71
CA ARG A 77 -11.31 -5.85 5.38
C ARG A 77 -12.69 -5.61 4.81
N VAL A 78 -13.01 -6.31 3.73
CA VAL A 78 -14.31 -6.27 3.05
C VAL A 78 -14.91 -7.67 2.97
N ASN A 79 -16.25 -7.73 2.93
CA ASN A 79 -16.95 -8.99 2.64
C ASN A 79 -16.78 -9.33 1.16
N VAL A 80 -16.36 -10.55 0.88
CA VAL A 80 -16.33 -11.16 -0.44
C VAL A 80 -17.24 -12.38 -0.43
N ASP A 81 -18.21 -12.41 -1.34
CA ASP A 81 -19.13 -13.53 -1.55
C ASP A 81 -18.47 -14.59 -2.43
N PHE A 82 -18.28 -15.79 -1.88
CA PHE A 82 -17.90 -17.00 -2.62
C PHE A 82 -19.10 -17.92 -2.79
N ASP A 83 -19.00 -18.86 -3.73
CA ASP A 83 -20.04 -19.88 -3.95
C ASP A 83 -20.35 -20.72 -2.70
N ASP A 84 -19.39 -20.84 -1.78
CA ASP A 84 -19.48 -21.59 -0.52
C ASP A 84 -19.65 -20.72 0.75
N GLY A 85 -19.81 -19.40 0.60
CA GLY A 85 -20.10 -18.49 1.72
C GLY A 85 -19.38 -17.14 1.64
N ILE A 86 -19.51 -16.34 2.70
CA ILE A 86 -18.91 -15.00 2.78
C ILE A 86 -17.62 -15.05 3.60
N ALA A 87 -16.56 -14.40 3.13
CA ALA A 87 -15.34 -14.19 3.91
C ALA A 87 -14.94 -12.72 3.99
N GLN A 88 -14.36 -12.34 5.12
CA GLN A 88 -13.73 -11.03 5.33
C GLN A 88 -12.29 -11.09 4.83
N ILE A 89 -11.98 -10.37 3.75
CA ILE A 89 -10.67 -10.38 3.06
C ILE A 89 -10.13 -8.95 2.98
N PRO A 90 -8.81 -8.74 3.13
CA PRO A 90 -8.20 -7.44 2.84
C PRO A 90 -8.59 -6.93 1.45
N GLY A 91 -9.15 -5.73 1.37
CA GLY A 91 -9.52 -5.05 0.14
C GLY A 91 -8.31 -4.37 -0.50
N GLY A 92 -8.50 -3.15 -0.99
CA GLY A 92 -7.40 -2.29 -1.42
C GLY A 92 -6.85 -1.42 -0.29
N PHE A 93 -5.70 -0.81 -0.52
CA PHE A 93 -5.10 0.19 0.37
C PHE A 93 -4.86 1.51 -0.37
N TYR A 94 -4.54 2.56 0.39
CA TYR A 94 -4.09 3.82 -0.17
C TYR A 94 -2.60 3.98 0.05
N GLU A 95 -1.88 4.34 -1.01
CA GLU A 95 -0.46 4.67 -0.97
C GLU A 95 -0.28 6.20 -1.03
N PHE A 96 0.79 6.70 -0.43
CA PHE A 96 1.21 8.09 -0.48
C PHE A 96 2.68 8.14 -0.89
N ALA A 97 2.98 8.87 -1.96
CA ALA A 97 4.33 8.96 -2.50
C ALA A 97 4.80 10.40 -2.67
N LYS A 98 6.02 10.67 -2.23
CA LYS A 98 6.77 11.90 -2.52
C LYS A 98 7.92 11.57 -3.45
N ARG A 99 7.94 12.23 -4.61
CA ARG A 99 9.01 12.11 -5.61
C ARG A 99 9.92 13.31 -5.52
N TYR A 100 11.22 13.08 -5.65
CA TYR A 100 12.22 14.15 -5.64
C TYR A 100 12.69 14.47 -7.06
N PRO A 101 13.14 15.71 -7.32
CA PRO A 101 13.68 16.09 -8.61
C PRO A 101 15.00 15.35 -8.89
N MET A 102 15.12 14.82 -10.09
CA MET A 102 16.37 14.31 -10.66
C MET A 102 17.30 15.46 -11.03
N ALA A 103 18.53 15.14 -11.45
CA ALA A 103 19.51 16.15 -11.88
C ALA A 103 19.06 17.02 -13.06
N ASN A 104 18.11 16.55 -13.87
CA ASN A 104 17.50 17.32 -14.96
C ASN A 104 16.36 18.25 -14.50
N GLY A 105 16.02 18.27 -13.21
CA GLY A 105 14.93 19.06 -12.63
C GLY A 105 13.54 18.42 -12.71
N GLU A 106 13.39 17.29 -13.40
CA GLU A 106 12.12 16.55 -13.49
C GLU A 106 11.96 15.60 -12.29
N LEU A 107 10.72 15.34 -11.87
CA LEU A 107 10.46 14.39 -10.79
C LEU A 107 10.80 12.96 -11.23
N TYR A 108 11.46 12.21 -10.34
CA TYR A 108 11.72 10.79 -10.55
C TYR A 108 10.41 10.02 -10.79
N SER A 109 10.28 9.33 -11.92
CA SER A 109 9.05 8.64 -12.35
C SER A 109 9.08 7.12 -12.14
N GLY A 110 10.22 6.56 -11.73
CA GLY A 110 10.39 5.12 -11.54
C GLY A 110 9.78 4.59 -10.23
N PHE A 111 10.06 3.32 -9.97
CA PHE A 111 9.73 2.61 -8.74
C PHE A 111 11.00 2.01 -8.15
N VAL A 112 11.10 2.01 -6.81
CA VAL A 112 12.21 1.40 -6.10
C VAL A 112 11.76 0.02 -5.62
N ALA A 113 12.29 -1.05 -6.20
CA ALA A 113 11.84 -2.43 -5.94
C ALA A 113 11.81 -2.79 -4.43
N ALA A 114 12.85 -2.39 -3.69
CA ALA A 114 12.93 -2.63 -2.24
C ALA A 114 11.80 -1.95 -1.45
N SER A 115 11.28 -0.82 -1.93
CA SER A 115 10.12 -0.15 -1.32
C SER A 115 8.82 -0.83 -1.76
N ALA A 116 8.71 -1.20 -3.04
CA ALA A 116 7.53 -1.85 -3.60
C ALA A 116 7.21 -3.21 -2.92
N ASP A 117 8.23 -4.05 -2.68
CA ASP A 117 8.06 -5.35 -2.01
C ASP A 117 7.38 -5.19 -0.64
N LYS A 118 7.73 -4.13 0.10
CA LYS A 118 7.19 -3.85 1.45
C LYS A 118 5.82 -3.21 1.44
N ILE A 119 5.43 -2.57 0.35
CA ILE A 119 4.09 -2.01 0.18
C ILE A 119 3.06 -3.12 -0.08
N PHE A 120 3.42 -4.21 -0.77
CA PHE A 120 2.49 -5.33 -1.00
C PHE A 120 2.07 -6.04 0.29
N GLU A 121 2.86 -5.94 1.36
CA GLU A 121 2.49 -6.45 2.70
C GLU A 121 1.32 -5.66 3.33
N SER A 122 0.81 -4.59 2.68
CA SER A 122 -0.38 -3.85 3.14
C SER A 122 -1.68 -4.67 3.01
N THR A 123 -1.68 -5.74 2.22
CA THR A 123 -2.79 -6.70 2.10
C THR A 123 -2.54 -8.02 2.82
N ASP A 124 -1.42 -8.14 3.55
CA ASP A 124 -1.04 -9.38 4.23
C ASP A 124 -2.02 -9.72 5.36
N ASN A 125 -2.36 -11.00 5.47
CA ASN A 125 -3.23 -11.49 6.54
C ASN A 125 -2.48 -11.71 7.87
N GLU A 126 -1.15 -11.83 7.86
CA GLU A 126 -0.34 -12.00 9.06
C GLU A 126 0.23 -10.65 9.53
N GLN A 127 -0.36 -10.13 10.62
CA GLN A 127 0.31 -9.10 11.42
C GLN A 127 1.45 -9.78 12.20
N HIS A 128 2.68 -9.64 11.73
CA HIS A 128 3.87 -9.97 12.51
C HIS A 128 4.10 -8.99 13.66
#